data_AF-X1V6H2-F1
#
_entry.id   AF-X1V6H2-F1
#
_cell.length_a   1.000
_cell.length_b   1.000
_cell.length_c   1.000
_cell.angle_alpha   90.00
_cell.angle_beta   90.00
_cell.angle_gamma   90.00
#
_symmetry.space_group_name_H-M   'P 1'
#
loop_
_entity.id
_entity.type
_entity.pdbx_description
1 polymer ?
#
loop_
_entity_poly.entity_id
_entity_poly.type
_entity_poly.pdbx_seq_one_letter_code
_entity_poly.pdbx_strand_id
1 'polypeptide(L)'
;QADRHWYAWLNSLCLACKARSLDRPFYFRVVEYQDRGTLHFHSLIGGVGDIRRLLFKDFWELNGFARVEAYDPGKGANYYVGKYLTKDIDSVGDIRFSHNLRQHLTKA
;
A
#
# COMPACT_ATOMS: atom_id res chain seq x y z
N GLN A 1 -12.27 10.25 6.32
CA GLN A 1 -11.07 10.60 7.11
C GLN A 1 -9.92 9.61 6.88
N ALA A 2 -10.16 8.30 6.90
CA ALA A 2 -9.12 7.27 6.67
C ALA A 2 -8.31 7.44 5.37
N ASP A 3 -8.95 7.75 4.22
CA ASP A 3 -8.22 8.04 2.98
C ASP A 3 -7.25 9.21 3.09
N ARG A 4 -7.62 10.26 3.84
CA ARG A 4 -6.75 11.43 4.07
C ARG A 4 -5.48 11.01 4.81
N HIS A 5 -5.61 10.17 5.84
CA HIS A 5 -4.46 9.61 6.55
C HIS A 5 -3.63 8.72 5.65
N TRP A 6 -4.27 7.93 4.79
CA TRP A 6 -3.57 7.10 3.80
C TRP A 6 -2.72 7.91 2.83
N TYR A 7 -3.28 8.97 2.25
CA TYR A 7 -2.52 9.84 1.36
C TYR A 7 -1.43 10.63 2.08
N ALA A 8 -1.66 11.09 3.32
CA ALA A 8 -0.63 11.74 4.12
C ALA A 8 0.55 10.80 4.40
N TRP A 9 0.25 9.55 4.78
CA TRP A 9 1.25 8.51 4.96
C TRP A 9 2.01 8.20 3.66
N LEU A 10 1.32 8.04 2.52
CA LEU A 10 1.98 7.83 1.23
C LEU A 10 2.86 9.02 0.83
N ASN A 11 2.43 10.26 1.10
CA ASN A 11 3.21 11.45 0.80
C ASN A 11 4.50 11.50 1.63
N SER A 12 4.47 11.04 2.88
CA SER A 12 5.70 10.89 3.68
C SER A 12 6.68 9.90 3.05
N LEU A 13 6.18 8.79 2.46
CA LEU A 13 7.01 7.83 1.75
C LEU A 13 7.57 8.41 0.45
N CYS A 14 6.77 9.18 -0.29
CA CYS A 14 7.24 9.90 -1.47
C CYS A 14 8.37 10.89 -1.14
N LEU A 15 8.28 11.59 0.01
CA LEU A 15 9.35 12.47 0.48
C LEU A 15 10.62 11.68 0.81
N ALA A 16 10.50 10.52 1.45
CA ALA A 16 11.64 9.66 1.73
C ALA A 16 12.29 9.10 0.45
N CYS A 17 11.50 8.68 -0.54
CA CYS A 17 12.00 8.32 -1.86
C CYS A 17 12.79 9.47 -2.49
N LYS A 18 12.21 10.68 -2.52
CA LYS A 18 12.87 11.88 -3.07
C LYS A 18 14.18 12.19 -2.35
N ALA A 19 14.21 12.11 -1.01
CA ALA A 19 15.40 12.35 -0.21
C ALA A 19 16.54 11.34 -0.51
N ARG A 20 16.20 10.19 -1.10
CA ARG A 20 17.14 9.14 -1.53
C ARG A 20 17.34 9.10 -3.04
N SER A 21 16.90 10.13 -3.76
CA SER A 21 16.97 10.19 -5.23
C SER A 21 16.28 9.01 -5.94
N LEU A 22 15.24 8.46 -5.31
CA LEU A 22 14.37 7.46 -5.93
C LEU A 22 13.18 8.15 -6.62
N ASP A 23 12.67 7.52 -7.67
CA ASP A 23 11.42 7.92 -8.31
C ASP A 23 10.22 7.83 -7.36
N ARG A 24 9.11 8.43 -7.78
CA ARG A 24 7.86 8.32 -7.04
C ARG A 24 7.45 6.83 -6.96
N PRO A 25 7.18 6.30 -5.75
CA PRO A 25 6.76 4.92 -5.62
C PRO A 25 5.43 4.67 -6.33
N PHE A 26 5.25 3.45 -6.85
CA PHE A 26 3.99 3.00 -7.40
C PHE A 26 3.25 2.13 -6.38
N TYR A 27 1.93 2.08 -6.46
CA TYR A 27 1.13 1.28 -5.54
C TYR A 27 -0.08 0.63 -6.20
N PHE A 28 -0.46 -0.49 -5.61
CA PHE A 28 -1.78 -1.10 -5.70
C PHE A 28 -2.40 -1.06 -4.31
N ARG A 29 -3.68 -0.66 -4.19
CA ARG A 29 -4.39 -0.55 -2.92
C ARG A 29 -5.79 -1.15 -3.03
N VAL A 30 -6.19 -1.93 -2.03
CA VAL A 30 -7.56 -2.39 -1.80
C VAL A 30 -8.03 -1.84 -0.46
N VAL A 31 -9.28 -1.41 -0.41
CA VAL A 31 -10.00 -1.05 0.80
C VAL A 31 -11.00 -2.16 1.12
N GLU A 32 -10.90 -2.72 2.32
CA GLU A 32 -11.85 -3.69 2.87
C GLU A 32 -12.68 -2.97 3.95
N TYR A 33 -14.01 -3.03 3.81
CA TYR A 33 -14.93 -2.62 4.86
C TYR A 33 -15.09 -3.79 5.83
N GLN A 34 -14.58 -3.64 7.05
CA GLN A 34 -14.87 -4.63 8.10
C GLN A 34 -16.23 -4.34 8.74
N ASP A 35 -16.94 -5.40 9.13
CA ASP A 35 -18.27 -5.37 9.78
C ASP A 35 -18.36 -4.44 11.00
N ARG A 36 -17.22 -4.09 11.62
CA ARG A 36 -17.12 -3.18 12.76
C ARG A 36 -16.96 -1.70 12.37
N GLY A 37 -17.23 -1.34 11.12
CA GLY A 37 -17.11 0.04 10.61
C GLY A 37 -15.68 0.56 10.49
N THR A 38 -14.68 -0.32 10.62
CA THR A 38 -13.26 0.03 10.50
C THR A 38 -12.79 -0.22 9.08
N LEU A 39 -12.19 0.79 8.47
CA LEU A 39 -11.60 0.70 7.14
C LEU A 39 -10.22 0.05 7.23
N HIS A 40 -10.00 -1.00 6.44
CA HIS A 40 -8.73 -1.70 6.38
C HIS A 40 -8.09 -1.52 5.00
N PHE A 41 -6.82 -1.14 4.98
CA PHE A 41 -6.07 -0.92 3.74
C PHE A 41 -5.10 -2.05 3.50
N HIS A 42 -5.18 -2.66 2.33
CA HIS A 42 -4.18 -3.57 1.81
C HIS A 42 -3.45 -2.90 0.67
N SER A 43 -2.13 -2.77 0.75
CA SER A 43 -1.37 -2.15 -0.32
C SER A 43 -0.05 -2.85 -0.59
N LEU A 44 0.25 -3.03 -1.88
CA LEU A 44 1.57 -3.38 -2.37
C LEU A 44 2.21 -2.13 -2.98
N ILE A 45 3.41 -1.81 -2.53
CA ILE A 45 4.12 -0.57 -2.91
C ILE A 45 5.50 -0.95 -3.43
N GLY A 46 5.84 -0.47 -4.62
CA GLY A 46 7.12 -0.70 -5.28
C GLY A 46 7.86 0.60 -5.60
N GLY A 47 9.12 0.47 -6.01
CA GLY A 47 9.99 1.64 -6.29
C GLY A 47 10.53 2.33 -5.02
N VAL A 48 10.55 1.64 -3.89
CA VAL A 48 10.94 2.20 -2.58
C VAL A 48 12.38 1.88 -2.15
N GLY A 49 13.11 1.09 -2.95
CA GLY A 49 14.46 0.64 -2.60
C GLY A 49 14.52 -0.06 -1.23
N ASP A 50 15.57 0.24 -0.47
CA ASP A 50 15.83 -0.25 0.90
C ASP A 50 15.36 0.74 1.99
N ILE A 51 14.38 1.60 1.70
CA ILE A 51 13.79 2.49 2.72
C ILE A 51 13.28 1.66 3.92
N ARG A 52 13.61 2.08 5.14
CA ARG A 52 13.26 1.37 6.38
C ARG A 52 11.74 1.32 6.56
N ARG A 53 11.13 0.20 6.16
CA ARG A 53 9.68 -0.05 6.26
C ARG A 53 9.09 0.17 7.67
N LEU A 54 9.85 -0.14 8.73
CA LEU A 54 9.38 -0.02 10.10
C LEU A 54 9.13 1.45 10.51
N LEU A 55 9.88 2.40 9.95
CA LEU A 55 9.60 3.83 10.16
C LEU A 55 8.18 4.19 9.69
N PHE A 56 7.77 3.60 8.56
CA PHE A 56 6.45 3.84 8.01
C PHE A 56 5.35 3.09 8.75
N LYS A 57 5.66 1.95 9.37
CA LYS A 57 4.75 1.35 10.36
C LYS A 57 4.50 2.33 11.50
N ASP A 58 5.56 2.90 12.08
CA ASP A 58 5.46 3.82 13.21
C ASP A 58 4.65 5.08 12.84
N PHE A 59 4.82 5.63 11.63
CA PHE A 59 4.02 6.75 11.15
C PHE A 59 2.53 6.42 10.97
N TRP A 60 2.20 5.20 10.56
CA TRP A 60 0.80 4.79 10.45
C TRP A 60 0.15 4.63 11.82
N GLU A 61 0.90 4.16 12.81
CA GLU A 61 0.38 3.87 14.15
C GLU A 61 -0.13 5.11 14.91
N LEU A 62 0.19 6.31 14.41
CA LEU A 62 -0.42 7.57 14.85
C LEU A 62 -1.93 7.67 14.52
N ASN A 63 -2.42 6.89 13.56
CA ASN A 63 -3.78 6.98 13.04
C ASN A 63 -4.50 5.62 13.00
N GLY A 64 -3.90 4.56 13.54
CA GLY A 64 -4.48 3.21 13.52
C GLY A 64 -3.44 2.12 13.84
N PHE A 65 -3.65 0.92 13.31
CA PHE A 65 -2.70 -0.19 13.41
C PHE A 65 -2.21 -0.58 12.01
N ALA A 66 -0.93 -0.91 11.89
CA ALA A 66 -0.36 -1.36 10.63
C ALA A 66 0.60 -2.53 10.81
N ARG A 67 0.66 -3.35 9.76
CA ARG A 67 1.78 -4.25 9.49
C ARG A 67 2.41 -3.86 8.17
N VAL A 68 3.72 -3.63 8.18
CA VAL A 68 4.50 -3.32 6.98
C VAL A 68 5.56 -4.39 6.80
N GLU A 69 5.31 -5.32 5.88
CA GLU A 69 6.18 -6.44 5.57
C GLU A 69 7.08 -6.14 4.36
N ALA A 70 8.23 -6.81 4.27
CA ALA A 70 9.03 -6.78 3.06
C ALA A 70 8.34 -7.61 1.97
N TYR A 71 8.48 -7.19 0.71
CA TYR A 71 7.98 -7.97 -0.41
C TYR A 71 8.81 -9.25 -0.59
N ASP A 72 8.11 -10.38 -0.70
CA ASP A 72 8.68 -11.70 -0.98
C ASP A 72 8.34 -12.09 -2.43
N PRO A 73 9.33 -12.14 -3.34
CA PRO A 73 9.13 -12.54 -4.72
C PRO A 73 8.53 -13.94 -4.88
N GLY A 74 8.79 -14.86 -3.95
CA GLY A 74 8.26 -16.23 -3.99
C GLY A 74 6.76 -16.32 -3.73
N LYS A 75 6.16 -15.27 -3.15
CA LYS A 75 4.71 -15.21 -2.87
C LYS A 75 3.93 -14.48 -3.97
N GLY A 76 4.58 -13.58 -4.70
CA GLY A 76 3.95 -12.77 -5.74
C GLY A 76 3.01 -11.68 -5.21
N ALA A 77 2.61 -10.76 -6.09
CA ALA A 77 1.76 -9.63 -5.73
C ALA A 77 0.35 -10.07 -5.24
N ASN A 78 -0.19 -11.12 -5.83
CA ASN A 78 -1.48 -11.71 -5.48
C ASN A 78 -1.56 -12.19 -4.02
N TYR A 79 -0.46 -12.61 -3.40
CA TYR A 79 -0.47 -13.00 -1.99
C TYR A 79 -0.84 -11.83 -1.07
N TYR A 80 -0.30 -10.64 -1.37
CA TYR A 80 -0.47 -9.44 -0.54
C TYR A 80 -1.81 -8.74 -0.74
N VAL A 81 -2.39 -8.86 -1.93
CA VAL A 81 -3.56 -8.08 -2.32
C VAL A 81 -4.75 -8.94 -2.76
N GLY A 82 -4.49 -10.14 -3.25
CA GLY A 82 -5.49 -11.05 -3.84
C GLY A 82 -6.39 -11.71 -2.81
N LYS A 83 -5.89 -12.03 -1.61
CA LYS A 83 -6.73 -12.57 -0.53
C LYS A 83 -7.94 -11.69 -0.25
N TYR A 84 -7.81 -10.38 -0.41
CA TYR A 84 -8.85 -9.39 -0.09
C TYR A 84 -9.69 -8.99 -1.30
N LEU A 85 -9.26 -9.34 -2.52
CA LEU A 85 -10.11 -9.26 -3.70
C LEU A 85 -11.14 -10.40 -3.74
N THR A 86 -10.83 -11.54 -3.12
CA THR A 86 -11.63 -12.77 -3.24
C THR A 86 -12.39 -13.16 -1.98
N LYS A 87 -12.15 -12.49 -0.84
CA LYS A 87 -12.69 -12.93 0.45
C LYS A 87 -14.20 -12.77 0.55
N ASP A 88 -14.71 -11.60 0.18
CA ASP A 88 -16.15 -11.32 0.05
C ASP A 88 -16.30 -10.13 -0.89
N ILE A 89 -16.89 -10.32 -2.08
CA ILE A 89 -17.03 -9.24 -3.09
C ILE A 89 -17.82 -8.05 -2.53
N ASP A 90 -18.72 -8.32 -1.57
CA ASP A 90 -19.56 -7.33 -0.89
C ASP A 90 -18.78 -6.51 0.16
N SER A 91 -17.60 -6.97 0.59
CA SER A 91 -16.72 -6.28 1.54
C SER A 91 -15.62 -5.46 0.85
N VAL A 92 -15.41 -5.68 -0.44
CA VAL A 92 -14.43 -4.93 -1.24
C VAL A 92 -15.00 -3.55 -1.51
N GLY A 93 -14.46 -2.56 -0.83
CA GLY A 93 -14.94 -1.18 -0.91
C GLY A 93 -14.43 -0.43 -2.13
N ASP A 94 -13.13 -0.55 -2.42
CA ASP A 94 -12.47 0.24 -3.45
C ASP A 94 -11.11 -0.36 -3.85
N ILE A 95 -10.77 -0.29 -5.14
CA ILE A 95 -9.46 -0.69 -5.68
C ILE A 95 -8.84 0.51 -6.39
N ARG A 96 -7.63 0.88 -5.98
CA ARG A 96 -6.88 1.99 -6.57
C ARG A 96 -5.48 1.59 -7.01
N PHE A 97 -5.07 2.22 -8.09
CA PHE A 97 -3.75 2.08 -8.68
C PHE A 97 -3.09 3.45 -8.77
N SER A 98 -1.78 3.52 -8.52
CA SER A 98 -1.03 4.73 -8.85
C SER A 98 -0.97 4.92 -10.36
N HIS A 99 -0.99 6.18 -10.83
CA HIS A 99 -0.95 6.49 -12.25
C HIS A 99 0.31 5.91 -12.95
N ASN A 100 1.44 5.90 -12.25
CA ASN A 100 2.70 5.36 -12.76
C ASN A 100 2.78 3.83 -12.74
N LEU A 101 1.85 3.11 -12.10
CA LEU A 101 1.90 1.63 -12.04
C LEU A 101 1.95 1.00 -13.45
N ARG A 102 1.19 1.54 -14.41
CA ARG A 102 1.13 1.01 -15.78
C ARG A 102 2.49 0.90 -16.46
N GLN A 103 3.41 1.82 -16.15
CA GLN A 103 4.77 1.85 -16.71
C GLN A 103 5.64 0.70 -16.18
N HIS A 104 5.24 0.10 -15.06
CA HIS A 104 5.92 -1.02 -14.41
C HIS A 104 5.26 -2.37 -14.72
N LEU A 105 4.06 -2.40 -15.32
CA LEU A 105 3.37 -3.64 -15.68
C LEU A 105 3.79 -4.20 -17.05
N THR A 106 4.45 -3.41 -17.89
CA THR A 106 4.80 -3.79 -19.28
C THR A 106 6.25 -4.25 -19.46
N LYS A 107 7.02 -4.35 -18.38
CA LYS A 107 8.41 -4.86 -18.41
C LYS A 107 8.43 -6.25 -17.77
N ALA A 108 8.03 -7.25 -18.57
CA ALA A 108 8.21 -8.66 -18.25
C ALA A 108 9.52 -9.17 -18.88
#